data_AF-A0A944STY2-F1
#
_entry.id   AF-A0A944STY2-F1
#
_cell.length_a   1.000
_cell.length_b   1.000
_cell.length_c   1.000
_cell.angle_alpha   90.00
_cell.angle_beta   90.00
_cell.angle_gamma   90.00
#
_symmetry.space_group_name_H-M   'P 1'
#
loop_
_entity.id
_entity.type
_entity.pdbx_description
1 polymer ?
#
loop_
_entity_poly.entity_id
_entity_poly.type
_entity_poly.pdbx_seq_one_letter_code
_entity_poly.pdbx_strand_id
1 'polypeptide(L)'
;MKTARAAAAKVISDVLRHHHSLNGILKTAQAALPDNETSFCQQLCYGVLRWHPQLQALADQLLSKPLKTKDSDINALLLCGLYQLRAMRLPEHAALSETVNACAALGKPWAKGLINASLRNYQRNQSELDNKVLENECGRFAHPDWLIQQIKTDWPTSWQTILEANNQQPPMFLRVNRQHHRRNQYLKL
;
A
#
# COMPACT_ATOMS: atom_id res chain seq x y z
N MET A 1 3.81 -8.81 20.46
CA MET A 1 4.48 -9.39 19.27
C MET A 1 4.39 -8.36 18.14
N LYS A 2 5.54 -7.94 17.57
CA LYS A 2 5.54 -7.00 16.43
C LYS A 2 5.20 -7.81 15.17
N THR A 3 4.09 -7.48 14.52
CA THR A 3 3.66 -8.10 13.26
C THR A 3 4.03 -7.19 12.09
N ALA A 4 4.26 -7.75 10.90
CA ALA A 4 4.50 -6.97 9.70
C ALA A 4 3.37 -5.99 9.39
N ARG A 5 2.11 -6.36 9.65
CA ARG A 5 0.95 -5.47 9.43
C ARG A 5 1.01 -4.23 10.34
N ALA A 6 1.30 -4.43 11.63
CA ALA A 6 1.43 -3.32 12.57
C ALA A 6 2.66 -2.45 12.28
N ALA A 7 3.78 -3.07 11.89
CA ALA A 7 4.99 -2.33 11.50
C ALA A 7 4.76 -1.52 10.22
N ALA A 8 4.16 -2.13 9.20
CA ALA A 8 3.82 -1.46 7.94
C ALA A 8 2.86 -0.30 8.18
N ALA A 9 1.82 -0.48 9.00
CA ALA A 9 0.88 0.58 9.35
C ALA A 9 1.56 1.81 9.98
N LYS A 10 2.52 1.59 10.89
CA LYS A 10 3.32 2.68 11.48
C LYS A 10 4.18 3.38 10.42
N VAL A 11 4.91 2.60 9.60
CA VAL A 11 5.75 3.13 8.52
C VAL A 11 4.93 3.97 7.54
N ILE A 12 3.79 3.45 7.07
CA ILE A 12 2.90 4.14 6.14
C ILE A 12 2.36 5.43 6.78
N SER A 13 1.93 5.37 8.03
CA SER A 13 1.50 6.56 8.78
C SER A 13 2.60 7.63 8.85
N ASP A 14 3.85 7.22 9.06
CA ASP A 14 4.99 8.14 9.11
C ASP A 14 5.30 8.78 7.75
N VAL A 15 5.22 8.03 6.65
CA VAL A 15 5.36 8.59 5.29
C VAL A 15 4.27 9.64 5.04
N LEU A 16 3.01 9.28 5.30
CA LEU A 16 1.87 10.11 4.94
C LEU A 16 1.76 11.37 5.80
N ARG A 17 2.10 11.28 7.10
CA ARG A 17 1.89 12.36 8.06
C ARG A 17 3.13 13.21 8.32
N HIS A 18 4.31 12.57 8.34
CA HIS A 18 5.57 13.23 8.69
C HIS A 18 6.46 13.49 7.47
N HIS A 19 5.98 13.16 6.26
CA HIS A 19 6.70 13.33 4.99
C HIS A 19 8.10 12.68 5.00
N HIS A 20 8.27 11.64 5.80
CA HIS A 20 9.50 10.86 5.83
C HIS A 20 9.63 10.01 4.56
N SER A 21 10.86 9.89 4.06
CA SER A 21 11.14 8.95 2.97
C SER A 21 10.99 7.51 3.46
N LEU A 22 10.22 6.70 2.72
CA LEU A 22 10.02 5.28 3.01
C LEU A 22 11.35 4.54 3.19
N ASN A 23 12.34 4.80 2.34
CA ASN A 23 13.61 4.08 2.32
C ASN A 23 14.37 4.17 3.65
N GLY A 24 14.26 5.29 4.36
CA GLY A 24 14.90 5.48 5.66
C GLY A 24 14.19 4.69 6.76
N ILE A 25 12.88 4.92 6.90
CA ILE A 25 12.10 4.36 8.01
C ILE A 25 11.78 2.86 7.86
N LEU A 26 11.68 2.35 6.62
CA LEU A 26 11.42 0.94 6.37
C LEU A 26 12.56 0.05 6.87
N LYS A 27 13.82 0.46 6.66
CA LYS A 27 14.99 -0.29 7.14
C LYS A 27 14.98 -0.44 8.66
N THR A 28 14.68 0.64 9.37
CA THR A 28 14.56 0.64 10.83
C THR A 28 13.44 -0.29 11.30
N ALA A 29 12.29 -0.26 10.62
CA ALA A 29 11.18 -1.15 10.93
C ALA A 29 11.51 -2.63 10.66
N GLN A 30 12.19 -2.93 9.55
CA GLN A 30 12.61 -4.29 9.18
C GLN A 30 13.61 -4.87 10.18
N ALA A 31 14.58 -4.09 10.64
CA ALA A 31 15.55 -4.53 11.65
C ALA A 31 14.91 -4.93 12.99
N ALA A 32 13.69 -4.47 13.26
CA ALA A 32 12.94 -4.76 14.47
C ALA A 32 11.90 -5.89 14.29
N LEU A 33 11.84 -6.51 13.11
CA LEU A 33 10.93 -7.61 12.77
C LEU A 33 11.70 -8.93 12.65
N PRO A 34 11.02 -10.07 12.88
CA PRO A 34 11.54 -11.38 12.47
C PRO A 34 11.80 -11.44 10.96
N ASP A 35 12.84 -12.17 10.53
CA ASP A 35 13.26 -12.24 9.13
C ASP A 35 12.12 -12.63 8.18
N ASN A 36 11.26 -13.57 8.58
CA ASN A 36 10.12 -14.03 7.79
C ASN A 36 9.00 -12.99 7.62
N GLU A 37 9.00 -11.91 8.41
CA GLU A 37 8.01 -10.81 8.34
C GLU A 37 8.55 -9.61 7.53
N THR A 38 9.87 -9.50 7.34
CA THR A 38 10.52 -8.32 6.73
C THR A 38 10.06 -8.07 5.28
N SER A 39 10.03 -9.12 4.46
CA SER A 39 9.62 -9.05 3.06
C SER A 39 8.13 -8.72 2.93
N PHE A 40 7.32 -9.27 3.83
CA PHE A 40 5.88 -9.00 3.84
C PHE A 40 5.58 -7.56 4.27
N CYS A 41 6.28 -7.05 5.29
CA CYS A 41 6.20 -5.65 5.71
C CYS A 41 6.55 -4.70 4.54
N GLN A 42 7.64 -5.00 3.82
CA GLN A 42 8.04 -4.24 2.64
C GLN A 42 6.98 -4.25 1.55
N GLN A 43 6.42 -5.44 1.23
CA GLN A 43 5.36 -5.57 0.23
C GLN A 43 4.12 -4.72 0.60
N LEU A 44 3.72 -4.72 1.88
CA LEU A 44 2.62 -3.88 2.35
C LEU A 44 2.94 -2.39 2.21
N CYS A 45 4.13 -1.94 2.66
CA CYS A 45 4.49 -0.53 2.58
C CYS A 45 4.50 0.00 1.15
N TYR A 46 5.20 -0.68 0.23
CA TYR A 46 5.23 -0.26 -1.18
C TYR A 46 3.86 -0.39 -1.85
N GLY A 47 3.15 -1.48 -1.58
CA GLY A 47 1.83 -1.73 -2.16
C GLY A 47 0.79 -0.69 -1.75
N VAL A 48 0.68 -0.42 -0.45
CA VAL A 48 -0.27 0.56 0.07
C VAL A 48 0.08 1.98 -0.40
N LEU A 49 1.35 2.38 -0.36
CA LEU A 49 1.74 3.72 -0.81
C LEU A 49 1.52 3.92 -2.31
N ARG A 50 1.80 2.89 -3.12
CA ARG A 50 1.54 2.93 -4.57
C ARG A 50 0.06 3.10 -4.88
N TRP A 51 -0.80 2.35 -4.19
CA TRP A 51 -2.25 2.38 -4.40
C TRP A 51 -2.99 3.32 -3.45
N HIS A 52 -2.27 4.22 -2.76
CA HIS A 52 -2.83 4.98 -1.64
C HIS A 52 -4.10 5.77 -2.01
N PRO A 53 -4.15 6.54 -3.11
CA PRO A 53 -5.37 7.29 -3.45
C PRO A 53 -6.59 6.38 -3.68
N GLN A 54 -6.38 5.22 -4.31
CA GLN A 54 -7.43 4.22 -4.52
C GLN A 54 -7.88 3.57 -3.21
N LEU A 55 -6.93 3.14 -2.37
CA LEU A 55 -7.23 2.49 -1.09
C LEU A 55 -7.89 3.46 -0.11
N GLN A 56 -7.48 4.73 -0.11
CA GLN A 56 -8.09 5.77 0.72
C GLN A 56 -9.52 6.05 0.26
N ALA A 57 -9.77 6.16 -1.05
CA ALA A 57 -11.12 6.30 -1.58
C ALA A 57 -12.03 5.13 -1.20
N LEU A 58 -11.51 3.89 -1.16
CA LEU A 58 -12.23 2.73 -0.63
C LEU A 58 -12.50 2.87 0.88
N ALA A 59 -11.49 3.25 1.66
CA ALA A 59 -11.63 3.44 3.10
C ALA A 59 -12.69 4.50 3.45
N ASP A 60 -12.78 5.58 2.68
CA ASP A 60 -13.75 6.65 2.86
C ASP A 60 -15.20 6.20 2.61
N GLN A 61 -15.41 5.18 1.76
CA GLN A 61 -16.74 4.55 1.59
C GLN A 61 -17.10 3.59 2.73
N LEU A 62 -16.09 3.06 3.43
CA LEU A 62 -16.25 2.05 4.49
C LEU A 62 -16.34 2.65 5.88
N LEU A 63 -15.85 3.87 6.07
CA LEU A 63 -15.85 4.59 7.33
C LEU A 63 -17.00 5.60 7.35
N SER A 64 -17.84 5.53 8.38
CA SER A 64 -18.91 6.51 8.57
C SER A 64 -18.39 7.91 8.89
N LYS A 65 -17.20 7.99 9.51
CA LYS A 65 -16.48 9.23 9.81
C LYS A 65 -14.99 9.00 9.63
N PRO A 66 -14.24 9.98 9.11
CA PRO A 66 -12.79 9.91 9.05
C PRO A 66 -12.17 9.69 10.43
N LEU A 67 -11.10 8.90 10.48
CA LEU A 67 -10.33 8.70 11.70
C LEU A 67 -9.59 9.98 12.10
N LYS A 68 -9.42 10.20 13.41
CA LYS A 68 -8.67 11.34 13.92
C LYS A 68 -7.20 11.23 13.51
N THR A 69 -6.51 12.36 13.39
CA THR A 69 -5.10 12.38 12.97
C THR A 69 -4.18 11.53 13.85
N LYS A 70 -4.48 11.41 15.16
CA LYS A 70 -3.76 10.56 16.12
C LYS A 70 -3.93 9.04 15.89
N ASP A 71 -4.92 8.66 15.08
CA ASP A 71 -5.29 7.28 14.73
C ASP A 71 -4.96 6.99 13.25
N SER A 72 -4.00 7.72 12.68
CA SER A 72 -3.49 7.57 11.31
C SER A 72 -2.86 6.19 11.06
N ASP A 73 -2.28 5.58 12.07
CA ASP A 73 -1.81 4.18 12.05
C ASP A 73 -2.96 3.16 11.90
N ILE A 74 -4.14 3.42 12.48
CA ILE A 74 -5.34 2.58 12.29
C ILE A 74 -5.87 2.76 10.88
N ASN A 75 -5.87 3.98 10.35
CA ASN A 75 -6.21 4.20 8.95
C ASN A 75 -5.24 3.44 8.03
N ALA A 76 -3.93 3.59 8.24
CA ALA A 76 -2.92 2.85 7.49
C ALA A 76 -3.07 1.32 7.62
N LEU A 77 -3.47 0.82 8.79
CA LEU A 77 -3.77 -0.60 8.99
C LEU A 77 -5.00 -1.06 8.19
N LEU A 78 -6.06 -0.23 8.12
CA LEU A 78 -7.21 -0.50 7.26
C LEU A 78 -6.78 -0.58 5.79
N LEU A 79 -5.95 0.36 5.32
CA LEU A 79 -5.40 0.34 3.97
C LEU A 79 -4.56 -0.92 3.70
N CYS A 80 -3.77 -1.37 4.67
CA CYS A 80 -3.05 -2.65 4.58
C CYS A 80 -4.01 -3.83 4.42
N GLY A 81 -5.12 -3.85 5.16
CA GLY A 81 -6.16 -4.87 5.05
C GLY A 81 -6.81 -4.89 3.67
N LEU A 82 -7.22 -3.72 3.17
CA LEU A 82 -7.80 -3.56 1.84
C LEU A 82 -6.83 -3.98 0.73
N TYR A 83 -5.56 -3.58 0.82
CA TYR A 83 -4.54 -3.99 -0.12
C TYR A 83 -4.34 -5.51 -0.15
N GLN A 84 -4.30 -6.16 1.01
CA GLN A 84 -4.20 -7.61 1.10
C GLN A 84 -5.38 -8.31 0.42
N LEU A 85 -6.62 -7.86 0.66
CA LEU A 85 -7.82 -8.47 0.08
C LEU A 85 -7.93 -8.24 -1.43
N ARG A 86 -7.54 -7.05 -1.91
CA ARG A 86 -7.72 -6.66 -3.31
C ARG A 86 -6.59 -7.13 -4.24
N ALA A 87 -5.35 -7.10 -3.76
CA ALA A 87 -4.17 -7.21 -4.62
C ALA A 87 -3.24 -8.39 -4.26
N MET A 88 -3.43 -9.03 -3.10
CA MET A 88 -2.58 -10.14 -2.67
C MET A 88 -3.30 -11.48 -2.76
N ARG A 89 -2.56 -12.52 -3.15
CA ARG A 89 -3.05 -13.91 -3.19
C ARG A 89 -2.91 -14.57 -1.82
N LEU A 90 -3.60 -14.02 -0.82
CA LEU A 90 -3.64 -14.56 0.54
C LEU A 90 -5.04 -15.14 0.81
N PRO A 91 -5.17 -16.17 1.67
CA PRO A 91 -6.48 -16.58 2.16
C PRO A 91 -7.17 -15.40 2.83
N GLU A 92 -8.37 -15.05 2.36
CA GLU A 92 -9.06 -13.82 2.80
C GLU A 92 -9.29 -13.79 4.31
N HIS A 93 -9.65 -14.94 4.90
CA HIS A 93 -9.85 -15.05 6.34
C HIS A 93 -8.56 -14.74 7.13
N ALA A 94 -7.39 -15.12 6.61
CA ALA A 94 -6.10 -14.87 7.23
C ALA A 94 -5.68 -13.40 7.07
N ALA A 95 -5.88 -12.81 5.87
CA ALA A 95 -5.65 -11.39 5.65
C ALA A 95 -6.49 -10.54 6.61
N LEU A 96 -7.76 -10.90 6.80
CA LEU A 96 -8.66 -10.22 7.72
C LEU A 96 -8.26 -10.42 9.18
N SER A 97 -8.09 -11.68 9.62
CA SER A 97 -7.83 -11.98 11.05
C SER A 97 -6.50 -11.39 11.51
N GLU A 98 -5.45 -11.51 10.73
CA GLU A 98 -4.12 -10.96 11.06
C GLU A 98 -4.12 -9.43 11.08
N THR A 99 -4.87 -8.79 10.18
CA THR A 99 -5.02 -7.33 10.18
C THR A 99 -5.79 -6.86 11.41
N VAL A 100 -6.87 -7.54 11.81
CA VAL A 100 -7.61 -7.23 13.04
C VAL A 100 -6.75 -7.46 14.29
N ASN A 101 -5.97 -8.54 14.32
CA ASN A 101 -5.09 -8.85 15.44
C ASN A 101 -3.98 -7.81 15.61
N ALA A 102 -3.50 -7.22 14.50
CA ALA A 102 -2.48 -6.18 14.51
C ALA A 102 -2.89 -4.91 15.28
N CYS A 103 -4.19 -4.63 15.48
CA CYS A 103 -4.67 -3.52 16.32
C CYS A 103 -4.10 -3.59 17.76
N ALA A 104 -3.93 -4.79 18.32
CA ALA A 104 -3.35 -4.95 19.65
C ALA A 104 -1.86 -4.61 19.66
N ALA A 105 -1.12 -4.97 18.60
CA ALA A 105 0.30 -4.63 18.45
C ALA A 105 0.54 -3.12 18.23
N LEU A 106 -0.50 -2.39 17.80
CA LEU A 106 -0.51 -0.92 17.75
C LEU A 106 -0.92 -0.26 19.09
N GLY A 107 -1.26 -1.05 20.12
CA GLY A 107 -1.76 -0.51 21.39
C GLY A 107 -3.18 0.07 21.29
N LYS A 108 -3.93 -0.31 20.25
CA LYS A 108 -5.27 0.22 19.95
C LYS A 108 -6.31 -0.91 19.79
N PRO A 109 -6.52 -1.74 20.83
CA PRO A 109 -7.45 -2.88 20.76
C PRO A 109 -8.90 -2.45 20.48
N TRP A 110 -9.28 -1.23 20.82
CA TRP A 110 -10.60 -0.66 20.51
C TRP A 110 -10.91 -0.67 19.00
N ALA A 111 -9.88 -0.59 18.14
CA ALA A 111 -10.04 -0.54 16.69
C ALA A 111 -10.34 -1.91 16.06
N LYS A 112 -10.26 -3.01 16.80
CA LYS A 112 -10.51 -4.37 16.28
C LYS A 112 -11.89 -4.50 15.64
N GLY A 113 -12.93 -4.01 16.32
CA GLY A 113 -14.30 -4.07 15.81
C GLY A 113 -14.48 -3.25 14.54
N LEU A 114 -13.88 -2.05 14.49
CA LEU A 114 -13.90 -1.16 13.33
C LEU A 114 -13.24 -1.83 12.12
N ILE A 115 -11.99 -2.27 12.25
CA ILE A 115 -11.24 -2.90 11.15
C ILE A 115 -11.96 -4.15 10.65
N ASN A 116 -12.44 -5.02 11.56
CA ASN A 116 -13.19 -6.21 11.17
C ASN A 116 -14.48 -5.85 10.42
N ALA A 117 -15.26 -4.89 10.93
CA ALA A 117 -16.51 -4.48 10.29
C ALA A 117 -16.26 -3.87 8.90
N SER A 118 -15.27 -2.99 8.77
CA SER A 118 -14.92 -2.35 7.49
C SER A 118 -14.43 -3.37 6.46
N LEU A 119 -13.52 -4.29 6.83
CA LEU A 119 -13.01 -5.30 5.90
C LEU A 119 -14.07 -6.33 5.52
N ARG A 120 -14.95 -6.75 6.45
CA ARG A 120 -16.09 -7.61 6.10
C ARG A 120 -17.11 -6.89 5.22
N ASN A 121 -17.32 -5.59 5.45
CA ASN A 121 -18.18 -4.79 4.58
C ASN A 121 -17.60 -4.73 3.16
N TYR A 122 -16.29 -4.53 3.04
CA TYR A 122 -15.59 -4.58 1.76
C TYR A 122 -15.79 -5.93 1.05
N GLN A 123 -15.54 -7.07 1.72
CA GLN A 123 -15.72 -8.38 1.11
C GLN A 123 -17.15 -8.64 0.60
N ARG A 124 -18.17 -8.17 1.33
CA ARG A 124 -19.57 -8.34 0.92
C ARG A 124 -19.95 -7.49 -0.29
N ASN A 125 -19.41 -6.28 -0.38
CA ASN A 125 -19.79 -5.27 -1.36
C ASN A 125 -18.64 -4.93 -2.33
N GLN A 126 -17.72 -5.87 -2.54
CA GLN A 126 -16.44 -5.61 -3.20
C GLN A 126 -16.64 -5.02 -4.60
N SER A 127 -17.44 -5.67 -5.44
CA SER A 127 -17.65 -5.24 -6.83
C SER A 127 -18.25 -3.83 -6.91
N GLU A 128 -19.20 -3.50 -6.04
CA GLU A 128 -19.84 -2.17 -6.01
C GLU A 128 -18.84 -1.10 -5.59
N LEU A 129 -18.11 -1.33 -4.49
CA LEU A 129 -17.13 -0.39 -3.95
C LEU A 129 -15.97 -0.18 -4.94
N ASP A 130 -15.49 -1.27 -5.54
CA ASP A 130 -14.42 -1.24 -6.52
C ASP A 130 -14.85 -0.42 -7.75
N ASN A 131 -16.05 -0.65 -8.29
CA ASN A 131 -16.58 0.12 -9.43
C ASN A 131 -16.74 1.60 -9.10
N LYS A 132 -17.27 1.93 -7.91
CA LYS A 132 -17.45 3.32 -7.48
C LYS A 132 -16.13 4.10 -7.41
N VAL A 133 -15.06 3.45 -6.97
CA VAL A 133 -13.73 4.10 -6.93
C VAL A 133 -13.12 4.30 -8.33
N LEU A 134 -13.52 3.51 -9.32
CA LEU A 134 -13.08 3.67 -10.71
C LEU A 134 -13.80 4.82 -11.45
N GLU A 135 -14.87 5.38 -10.90
CA GLU A 135 -15.60 6.52 -11.47
C GLU A 135 -14.78 7.82 -11.43
N ASN A 136 -13.87 7.96 -10.47
CA ASN A 136 -12.95 9.09 -10.37
C ASN A 136 -11.54 8.67 -10.82
N GLU A 137 -10.88 9.53 -11.60
CA GLU A 137 -9.51 9.35 -12.07
C GLU A 137 -8.51 9.11 -10.94
N CYS A 138 -8.65 9.80 -9.81
CA CYS A 138 -7.79 9.64 -8.64
C CYS A 138 -7.83 8.20 -8.10
N GLY A 139 -9.04 7.64 -7.99
CA GLY A 139 -9.26 6.25 -7.58
C GLY A 139 -8.87 5.25 -8.66
N ARG A 140 -9.18 5.54 -9.94
CA ARG A 140 -8.87 4.67 -11.08
C ARG A 140 -7.38 4.50 -11.31
N PHE A 141 -6.64 5.60 -11.34
CA PHE A 141 -5.22 5.60 -11.63
C PHE A 141 -4.34 5.58 -10.38
N ALA A 142 -4.90 5.70 -9.18
CA ALA A 142 -4.15 5.77 -7.92
C ALA A 142 -3.11 6.90 -7.86
N HIS A 143 -3.44 8.05 -8.43
CA HIS A 143 -2.61 9.27 -8.41
C HIS A 143 -3.44 10.44 -7.88
N PRO A 144 -2.82 11.44 -7.19
CA PRO A 144 -3.54 12.63 -6.77
C PRO A 144 -3.93 13.49 -7.97
N ASP A 145 -5.04 14.23 -7.86
CA ASP A 145 -5.62 15.00 -8.97
C ASP A 145 -4.61 15.95 -9.64
N TRP A 146 -3.82 16.67 -8.84
CA TRP A 146 -2.83 17.61 -9.36
C TRP A 146 -1.82 16.94 -10.31
N LEU A 147 -1.39 15.72 -9.99
CA LEU A 147 -0.41 14.99 -10.78
C LEU A 147 -1.03 14.44 -12.06
N ILE A 148 -2.29 14.00 -11.99
CA ILE A 148 -3.04 13.57 -13.17
C ILE A 148 -3.18 14.74 -14.14
N GLN A 149 -3.59 15.93 -13.66
CA GLN A 149 -3.75 17.11 -14.51
C GLN A 149 -2.41 17.57 -15.12
N GLN A 150 -1.33 17.50 -14.33
CA GLN A 150 0.00 17.81 -14.85
C GLN A 150 0.43 16.84 -15.95
N ILE A 151 0.30 15.53 -15.74
CA ILE A 151 0.68 14.52 -16.75
C ILE A 151 -0.19 14.64 -18.00
N LYS A 152 -1.48 14.96 -17.87
CA LYS A 152 -2.36 15.25 -19.01
C LYS A 152 -1.90 16.45 -19.83
N THR A 153 -1.39 17.48 -19.16
CA THR A 153 -0.91 18.70 -19.80
C THR A 153 0.40 18.43 -20.54
N ASP A 154 1.33 17.72 -19.89
CA ASP A 154 2.66 17.42 -20.41
C ASP A 154 2.64 16.32 -21.49
N TRP A 155 1.73 15.33 -21.39
CA TRP A 155 1.59 14.19 -22.32
C TRP A 155 0.12 13.89 -22.71
N PRO A 156 -0.56 14.74 -23.50
CA PRO A 156 -2.00 14.63 -23.79
C PRO A 156 -2.44 13.32 -24.46
N THR A 157 -1.56 12.68 -25.22
CA THR A 157 -1.86 11.44 -25.97
C THR A 157 -1.48 10.15 -25.24
N SER A 158 -0.68 10.24 -24.17
CA SER A 158 -0.10 9.07 -23.49
C SER A 158 -0.26 9.08 -21.97
N TRP A 159 -0.98 10.06 -21.42
CA TRP A 159 -1.11 10.23 -19.98
C TRP A 159 -1.66 8.97 -19.28
N GLN A 160 -2.64 8.27 -19.85
CA GLN A 160 -3.16 7.03 -19.25
C GLN A 160 -2.07 5.95 -19.16
N THR A 161 -1.32 5.75 -20.24
CA THR A 161 -0.24 4.77 -20.31
C THR A 161 0.87 5.08 -19.29
N ILE A 162 1.20 6.35 -19.09
CA ILE A 162 2.16 6.78 -18.07
C ILE A 162 1.65 6.43 -16.67
N LEU A 163 0.41 6.80 -16.35
CA LEU A 163 -0.20 6.50 -15.04
C LEU A 163 -0.29 5.00 -14.76
N GLU A 164 -0.66 4.21 -15.78
CA GLU A 164 -0.71 2.75 -15.69
C GLU A 164 0.68 2.15 -15.48
N ALA A 165 1.69 2.63 -16.21
CA ALA A 165 3.08 2.18 -16.06
C ALA A 165 3.64 2.50 -14.67
N ASN A 166 3.32 3.66 -14.09
CA ASN A 166 3.74 4.05 -12.75
C ASN A 166 3.26 3.07 -11.65
N ASN A 167 2.14 2.39 -11.88
CA ASN A 167 1.56 1.43 -10.94
C ASN A 167 2.13 0.01 -11.08
N GLN A 168 2.93 -0.26 -12.11
CA GLN A 168 3.55 -1.57 -12.30
C GLN A 168 4.65 -1.81 -11.28
N GLN A 169 4.97 -3.09 -11.04
CA GLN A 169 6.16 -3.42 -10.27
C GLN A 169 7.39 -3.03 -11.10
N PRO A 170 8.32 -2.22 -10.54
CA PRO A 170 9.47 -1.78 -11.30
C PRO A 170 10.38 -2.99 -11.62
N PRO A 171 10.79 -3.17 -12.89
CA PRO A 171 11.79 -4.18 -13.22
C PRO A 171 13.15 -3.80 -12.63
N MET A 172 13.91 -4.81 -12.20
CA MET A 172 15.29 -4.59 -11.74
C MET A 172 16.22 -4.41 -12.93
N PHE A 173 16.69 -3.18 -13.14
CA PHE A 173 17.73 -2.89 -14.13
C PHE A 173 19.12 -3.04 -13.50
N LEU A 174 19.97 -3.85 -14.14
CA LEU A 174 21.37 -3.99 -13.78
C LEU A 174 22.25 -3.32 -14.83
N ARG A 175 23.27 -2.58 -14.40
CA ARG A 175 24.29 -2.00 -15.27
C ARG A 175 25.61 -2.74 -15.08
N VAL A 176 26.01 -3.52 -16.08
CA VAL A 176 27.27 -4.28 -16.06
C VAL A 176 28.48 -3.33 -16.08
N ASN A 177 29.40 -3.50 -15.14
CA ASN A 177 30.68 -2.78 -15.16
C ASN A 177 31.56 -3.33 -16.32
N ARG A 178 31.70 -2.52 -17.37
CA ARG A 178 32.43 -2.87 -18.59
C ARG A 178 33.95 -3.04 -18.42
N GLN A 179 34.50 -2.64 -17.27
CA GLN A 179 35.91 -2.91 -16.94
C GLN A 179 36.17 -4.40 -16.65
N HIS A 180 35.16 -5.15 -16.22
CA HIS A 180 35.30 -6.57 -15.88
C HIS A 180 34.64 -7.51 -16.90
N HIS A 181 33.44 -7.17 -17.39
CA HIS A 181 32.70 -8.04 -18.31
C HIS A 181 31.92 -7.26 -19.36
N ARG A 182 31.73 -7.85 -20.54
CA ARG A 182 30.69 -7.41 -21.48
C ARG A 182 29.32 -7.96 -21.05
N ARG A 183 28.22 -7.27 -21.40
CA ARG A 183 26.85 -7.68 -21.06
C ARG A 183 26.57 -9.17 -21.34
N ASN A 184 26.86 -9.64 -22.55
CA ASN A 184 26.57 -11.02 -22.95
C ASN A 184 27.42 -12.07 -22.21
N GLN A 185 28.59 -11.69 -21.69
CA GLN A 185 29.41 -12.57 -20.85
C GLN A 185 28.85 -12.60 -19.43
N TYR A 186 28.51 -11.44 -18.87
CA TYR A 186 27.92 -11.32 -17.54
C TYR A 186 26.60 -12.09 -17.40
N LEU A 187 25.79 -12.16 -18.46
CA LEU A 187 24.54 -12.93 -18.48
C LEU A 187 24.72 -14.46 -18.38
N LYS A 188 25.95 -14.97 -18.56
CA LYS A 188 26.26 -16.40 -18.51
C LYS A 188 27.02 -16.82 -17.24
N LEU A 189 27.37 -15.86 -16.39
CA LEU A 189 27.98 -16.11 -15.09
C LEU A 189 26.92 -16.56 -14.09
#